data_AF-A0A3A4Z9K2-F1
#
_entry.id   AF-A0A3A4Z9K2-F1
#
_cell.length_a   1.000
_cell.length_b   1.000
_cell.length_c   1.000
_cell.angle_alpha   90.00
_cell.angle_beta   90.00
_cell.angle_gamma   90.00
#
_symmetry.space_group_name_H-M   'P 1'
#
loop_
_entity.id
_entity.type
_entity.pdbx_description
1 polymer ?
#
loop_
_entity_poly.entity_id
_entity_poly.type
_entity_poly.pdbx_seq_one_letter_code
_entity_poly.pdbx_strand_id
1 'polypeptide(L)' 'MTRTVKCPDCQANEPEDTVGCINIPIDAEPGEIIECPECGAEVEILSTNPIVVNLLEEEK' A
#
# COMPACT_ATOMS: atom_id res chain seq x y z
N MET A 1 -15.44 -6.78 -0.67
CA MET A 1 -15.26 -5.54 0.12
C MET A 1 -13.76 -5.28 0.18
N THR A 2 -13.30 -4.07 -0.08
CA THR A 2 -11.87 -3.68 -0.03
C THR A 2 -11.64 -2.76 1.16
N ARG A 3 -10.41 -2.72 1.65
CA ARG A 3 -9.95 -1.82 2.71
C ARG A 3 -8.90 -0.89 2.11
N THR A 4 -8.89 0.36 2.54
CA THR A 4 -7.92 1.36 2.06
C THR A 4 -6.79 1.50 3.06
N VAL A 5 -5.55 1.41 2.57
CA VAL A 5 -4.33 1.69 3.35
C VAL A 5 -3.58 2.85 2.72
N LYS A 6 -2.85 3.62 3.54
CA LYS A 6 -1.98 4.67 3.06
C LYS A 6 -0.71 4.07 2.47
N CYS A 7 -0.38 4.47 1.24
CA CYS A 7 0.89 4.15 0.62
C CYS A 7 2.01 4.95 1.30
N PRO A 8 3.06 4.29 1.81
CA PRO A 8 4.18 4.98 2.45
C PRO A 8 4.99 5.88 1.51
N ASP A 9 4.96 5.60 0.20
CA ASP A 9 5.67 6.37 -0.84
C ASP A 9 4.93 7.66 -1.25
N CYS A 10 3.60 7.59 -1.39
CA CYS A 10 2.77 8.75 -1.72
C CYS A 10 2.75 9.81 -0.59
N GLN A 11 3.06 9.42 0.65
CA GLN A 11 3.05 10.32 1.81
C GLN A 11 4.22 11.31 1.87
N ALA A 12 5.19 11.24 0.94
CA ALA A 12 6.42 12.05 1.01
C ALA A 12 6.27 13.53 0.57
N ASN A 13 5.12 13.96 0.01
CA ASN A 13 4.95 15.31 -0.57
C ASN A 13 3.87 16.18 0.12
N GLU A 14 3.92 16.29 1.45
CA GLU A 14 3.14 17.21 2.30
C GLU A 14 1.60 17.28 2.05
N PRO A 15 0.88 18.16 2.76
CA PRO A 15 -0.24 17.81 3.63
C PRO A 15 -1.53 17.42 2.89
N GLU A 16 -2.43 16.72 3.60
CA GLU A 16 -3.82 16.37 3.20
C GLU A 16 -4.00 14.96 2.61
N ASP A 17 -3.95 13.96 3.49
CA ASP A 17 -4.86 12.80 3.70
C ASP A 17 -5.72 12.23 2.53
N THR A 18 -5.36 12.45 1.28
CA THR A 18 -6.24 12.18 0.12
C THR A 18 -5.53 11.56 -1.08
N VAL A 19 -4.20 11.43 -1.05
CA VAL A 19 -3.40 10.88 -2.16
C VAL A 19 -2.65 9.63 -1.68
N GLY A 20 -2.79 8.51 -2.39
CA GLY A 20 -2.10 7.25 -2.06
C GLY A 20 -2.91 6.22 -1.26
N CYS A 21 -4.22 6.14 -1.47
CA CYS A 21 -5.05 5.09 -0.84
C CYS A 21 -5.04 3.81 -1.67
N ILE A 22 -4.30 2.79 -1.23
CA ILE A 22 -4.25 1.48 -1.89
C ILE A 22 -5.47 0.66 -1.46
N ASN A 23 -6.21 0.13 -2.44
CA ASN A 23 -7.40 -0.70 -2.21
C ASN A 23 -7.00 -2.17 -2.09
N ILE A 24 -6.94 -2.67 -0.86
CA ILE A 24 -6.59 -4.07 -0.58
C ILE A 24 -7.86 -4.89 -0.42
N PRO A 25 -8.01 -6.06 -1.07
CA PRO A 25 -9.14 -6.94 -0.80
C PRO A 25 -9.13 -7.43 0.65
N ILE A 26 -10.31 -7.61 1.27
CA ILE A 26 -10.35 -8.12 2.65
C ILE A 26 -9.82 -9.55 2.78
N ASP A 27 -9.85 -10.28 1.67
CA ASP A 27 -9.39 -11.66 1.52
C ASP A 27 -7.90 -11.73 1.18
N ALA A 28 -7.22 -10.59 1.05
CA ALA A 28 -5.80 -10.54 0.79
C ALA A 28 -5.02 -11.27 1.89
N GLU A 29 -3.98 -11.97 1.48
CA GLU A 29 -3.10 -12.75 2.36
C GLU A 29 -1.75 -12.06 2.54
N PRO A 30 -1.08 -12.24 3.69
CA PRO A 30 0.29 -11.78 3.84
C PRO A 30 1.22 -12.48 2.83
N GLY A 31 2.12 -11.72 2.21
CA GLY A 31 2.99 -12.14 1.10
C GLY A 31 2.42 -11.82 -0.28
N GLU A 32 1.21 -11.28 -0.37
CA GLU A 32 0.65 -10.79 -1.63
C GLU A 32 1.25 -9.41 -1.98
N ILE A 33 1.61 -9.24 -3.26
CA ILE A 33 2.19 -8.01 -3.79
C ILE A 33 1.10 -7.28 -4.57
N ILE A 34 0.90 -6.01 -4.24
CA ILE A 34 -0.08 -5.15 -4.88
C ILE A 34 0.60 -3.86 -5.35
N GLU A 35 0.21 -3.37 -6.51
CA GLU A 35 0.71 -2.11 -7.05
C GLU A 35 -0.15 -0.95 -6.54
N CYS A 36 0.48 0.14 -6.11
CA CYS A 36 -0.21 1.37 -5.80
C CYS A 36 -0.70 2.01 -7.10
N PRO A 37 -2.01 2.18 -7.32
CA PRO A 37 -2.54 2.75 -8.57
C PRO A 37 -2.18 4.24 -8.76
N GLU A 38 -1.70 4.90 -7.71
CA GLU A 38 -1.39 6.33 -7.72
C GLU A 38 0.06 6.61 -8.12
N CYS A 39 1.04 5.95 -7.47
CA CYS A 39 2.47 6.13 -7.76
C CYS A 39 3.09 5.00 -8.61
N GLY A 40 2.38 3.89 -8.79
CA GLY A 40 2.93 2.69 -9.44
C GLY A 40 3.94 1.93 -8.57
N ALA A 41 4.08 2.27 -7.28
CA ALA A 41 4.98 1.55 -6.40
C ALA A 41 4.39 0.20 -5.98
N GLU A 42 5.21 -0.84 -6.02
CA GLU A 42 4.85 -2.17 -5.58
C GLU A 42 4.93 -2.23 -4.04
N VAL A 43 3.89 -2.73 -3.39
CA VAL A 43 3.87 -2.96 -1.95
C VAL A 43 3.50 -4.40 -1.64
N GLU A 44 4.20 -4.99 -0.68
CA GLU A 44 3.92 -6.31 -0.15
C GLU A 44 3.06 -6.21 1.11
N ILE A 45 2.03 -7.05 1.22
CA ILE A 45 1.21 -7.15 2.41
C ILE A 45 1.95 -7.99 3.44
N LEU A 46 2.39 -7.41 4.54
CA LEU A 46 3.02 -8.15 5.65
C LEU A 46 2.00 -8.72 6.63
N SER A 47 0.87 -8.02 6.82
CA SER A 47 -0.20 -8.44 7.73
C SER A 47 -1.51 -7.79 7.35
N THR A 48 -2.62 -8.44 7.68
CA THR A 48 -3.99 -7.98 7.38
C THR A 48 -4.81 -7.65 8.62
N ASN A 49 -4.29 -7.90 9.81
CA ASN A 49 -4.93 -7.52 11.06
C ASN A 49 -3.89 -7.41 12.20
N PRO A 50 -3.22 -6.25 12.38
CA PRO A 50 -3.39 -4.98 11.67
C PRO A 50 -2.86 -5.00 10.23
N ILE A 51 -3.38 -4.12 9.38
CA ILE A 51 -2.86 -3.97 8.00
C ILE A 51 -1.46 -3.37 8.08
N VAL A 52 -0.48 -4.12 7.59
CA VAL A 52 0.90 -3.69 7.45
C VAL A 52 1.32 -3.97 6.03
N VAL A 53 1.83 -2.96 5.35
CA VAL A 53 2.37 -3.07 3.99
C VAL A 53 3.82 -2.60 3.99
N ASN A 54 4.65 -3.23 3.17
CA ASN A 54 6.04 -2.86 2.96
C ASN A 54 6.23 -2.41 1.51
N LEU A 55 6.90 -1.29 1.29
CA LEU A 55 7.23 -0.82 -0.04
C LEU A 55 8.36 -1.69 -0.61
N LEU A 56 8.16 -2.26 -1.79
CA LEU A 56 9.19 -2.95 -2.55
C LEU A 56 9.80 -1.95 -3.53
N GLU A 57 10.72 -1.12 -3.05
CA GLU A 57 11.59 -0.35 -3.94
C GLU A 57 12.71 -1.27 -4.43
N GLU A 58 12.80 -1.51 -5.74
CA GLU A 58 14.03 -2.04 -6.34
C GLU A 58 15.11 -0.95 -6.24
N GLU A 59 15.84 -0.92 -5.12
CA GLU A 59 17.10 -0.16 -5.05
C GLU A 59 18.05 -0.68 -6.14
N LYS A 60 18.18 0.10 -7.22
CA LYS A 60 19.04 -0.19 -8.37
C LYS A 60 20.51 0.08 -8.08
#